data_AF-A0A5K1GYY2-F1
#
_entry.id   AF-A0A5K1GYY2-F1
#
_cell.length_a   1.000
_cell.length_b   1.000
_cell.length_c   1.000
_cell.angle_alpha   90.00
_cell.angle_beta   90.00
_cell.angle_gamma   90.00
#
_symmetry.space_group_name_H-M   'P 1'
#
loop_
_entity.id
_entity.type
_entity.pdbx_description
1 polymer ?
#
loop_
_entity_poly.entity_id
_entity_poly.type
_entity_poly.pdbx_seq_one_letter_code
_entity_poly.pdbx_strand_id
1 'polypeptide(L)' 'GSFIECYHMSDIEAHLGLRRKHLVAIGLLVGNDYDLKGIQGIGFSNAVRFVQLFHEDDILDR' A
#
# COMPACT_ATOMS: atom_id res chain seq x y z
N GLY A 1 27.87 12.40 9.40
CA GLY A 1 27.25 11.12 9.79
C GLY A 1 26.06 10.89 8.88
N SER A 2 25.84 9.67 8.43
CA SER A 2 24.61 9.30 7.71
C SER A 2 23.45 9.28 8.68
N PHE A 3 22.32 9.86 8.28
CA PHE A 3 21.06 9.77 9.03
C PHE A 3 20.25 8.57 8.50
N ILE A 4 19.49 7.94 9.38
CA ILE A 4 18.54 6.88 9.02
C ILE A 4 17.15 7.50 8.97
N GLU A 5 16.40 7.22 7.91
CA GLU A 5 14.99 7.59 7.83
C GLU A 5 14.17 6.60 8.65
N CYS A 6 13.41 7.11 9.61
CA CYS A 6 12.53 6.32 10.48
C CYS A 6 11.08 6.56 10.08
N TYR A 7 10.32 5.50 9.85
CA TYR A 7 8.91 5.55 9.50
C TYR A 7 8.08 4.78 10.52
N HIS A 8 7.10 5.45 11.12
CA HIS A 8 6.14 4.80 12.02
C HIS A 8 4.84 4.51 11.28
N MET A 9 4.28 3.31 11.49
CA MET A 9 2.99 2.94 10.91
C MET A 9 1.87 3.88 11.37
N SER A 10 1.94 4.38 12.62
CA SER A 10 1.00 5.38 13.15
C SER A 10 0.99 6.67 12.34
N ASP A 11 2.15 7.10 11.83
CA ASP A 11 2.25 8.30 11.01
C ASP A 11 1.65 8.06 9.63
N ILE A 12 1.88 6.87 9.05
CA ILE A 12 1.27 6.46 7.77
C ILE A 12 -0.26 6.42 7.91
N GLU A 13 -0.78 5.84 8.98
CA GLU A 13 -2.21 5.79 9.26
C GLU A 13 -2.81 7.19 9.47
N ALA A 14 -2.18 8.02 10.29
CA ALA A 14 -2.67 9.36 10.61
C ALA A 14 -2.66 10.32 9.40
N HIS A 15 -1.65 10.24 8.54
CA HIS A 15 -1.48 11.19 7.43
C HIS A 15 -2.01 10.68 6.09
N LEU A 16 -2.04 9.36 5.86
CA LEU A 16 -2.45 8.77 4.58
C LEU A 16 -3.73 7.93 4.68
N GLY A 17 -4.18 7.60 5.89
CA GLY A 17 -5.33 6.71 6.09
C GLY A 17 -5.07 5.26 5.68
N LEU A 18 -3.80 4.90 5.42
CA LEU A 18 -3.41 3.58 4.95
C LEU A 18 -3.02 2.70 6.13
N ARG A 19 -3.75 1.59 6.30
CA ARG A 19 -3.45 0.52 7.26
C ARG A 19 -2.78 -0.69 6.59
N ARG A 20 -2.41 -1.70 7.36
CA ARG A 20 -1.63 -2.85 6.89
C ARG A 20 -2.20 -3.50 5.63
N LYS A 21 -3.49 -3.86 5.59
CA LYS A 21 -4.02 -4.54 4.39
C LYS A 21 -4.05 -3.63 3.16
N HIS A 22 -4.20 -2.32 3.32
CA HIS A 22 -4.08 -1.38 2.21
C HIS A 22 -2.69 -1.42 1.58
N LEU A 23 -1.64 -1.40 2.40
CA LEU A 23 -0.25 -1.45 1.91
C LEU A 23 0.06 -2.78 1.20
N VAL A 24 -0.45 -3.89 1.74
CA VAL A 24 -0.32 -5.21 1.08
C VAL A 24 -1.03 -5.21 -0.27
N ALA A 25 -2.27 -4.70 -0.33
CA ALA A 25 -3.02 -4.62 -1.59
C ALA A 25 -2.30 -3.73 -2.62
N ILE A 26 -1.75 -2.59 -2.21
CA ILE A 26 -0.94 -1.74 -3.10
C ILE A 26 0.24 -2.54 -3.67
N GLY A 27 0.99 -3.27 -2.82
CA GLY A 27 2.12 -4.09 -3.27
C GLY A 27 1.72 -5.22 -4.23
N LEU A 28 0.53 -5.79 -4.09
CA LEU A 28 0.00 -6.76 -5.05
C LEU A 28 -0.39 -6.11 -6.39
N LEU A 29 -0.90 -4.88 -6.34
CA LEU A 29 -1.32 -4.14 -7.53
C LEU A 29 -0.13 -3.62 -8.35
N VAL A 30 0.90 -3.07 -7.70
CA VAL A 30 2.02 -2.40 -8.39
C VAL A 30 3.23 -3.31 -8.59
N GLY A 31 3.30 -4.41 -7.85
CA GLY A 31 4.43 -5.32 -7.79
C GLY A 31 5.21 -5.23 -6.48
N ASN A 32 5.82 -6.35 -6.10
CA ASN A 32 6.62 -6.54 -4.90
C ASN A 32 7.67 -7.65 -5.12
N ASP A 33 8.49 -7.95 -4.12
CA ASP A 33 9.57 -8.95 -4.24
C ASP A 33 9.09 -10.37 -4.58
N TYR A 34 7.83 -10.71 -4.30
CA TYR A 34 7.23 -11.99 -4.66
C TYR A 34 6.56 -11.99 -6.05
N ASP A 35 6.12 -10.83 -6.53
CA ASP A 35 5.59 -10.62 -7.88
C ASP A 35 6.03 -9.25 -8.41
N LEU A 36 7.14 -9.24 -9.15
CA LEU A 36 7.75 -8.02 -9.66
C LEU A 36 6.87 -7.26 -10.66
N LYS A 37 5.87 -7.91 -11.27
CA LYS A 37 5.06 -7.30 -12.32
C LYS A 37 3.80 -6.63 -11.79
N GLY A 38 3.22 -7.17 -10.72
CA GLY A 38 1.90 -6.77 -10.26
C GLY A 38 0.87 -6.83 -11.39
N ILE A 39 -0.07 -5.89 -11.39
CA ILE A 39 -1.07 -5.77 -12.46
C ILE A 39 -0.57 -4.80 -13.54
N GLN A 40 -0.42 -5.30 -14.76
CA GLN A 40 0.00 -4.50 -15.91
C GLN A 40 -0.95 -3.30 -16.13
N GLY A 41 -0.37 -2.09 -16.17
CA GLY A 41 -1.12 -0.84 -16.35
C GLY A 41 -1.57 -0.17 -15.05
N ILE A 42 -1.33 -0.78 -13.88
CA ILE A 42 -1.60 -0.16 -12.57
C ILE A 42 -0.29 0.35 -11.96
N GLY A 43 -0.09 1.67 -12.02
CA GLY A 43 0.96 2.36 -11.29
C GLY A 43 0.56 2.71 -9.85
N PHE A 44 1.53 3.18 -9.06
CA PHE A 44 1.37 3.53 -7.64
C PHE A 44 0.18 4.44 -7.35
N SER A 45 0.03 5.56 -8.07
CA SER A 45 -1.06 6.52 -7.83
C SER A 45 -2.45 5.90 -8.05
N ASN A 46 -2.58 5.03 -9.06
CA ASN A 46 -3.83 4.33 -9.33
C ASN A 46 -4.11 3.28 -8.25
N ALA A 47 -3.09 2.55 -7.80
CA ALA A 47 -3.22 1.56 -6.74
C ALA A 47 -3.65 2.19 -5.41
N VAL A 48 -3.02 3.30 -5.01
CA VAL A 48 -3.40 4.03 -3.77
C VAL A 48 -4.84 4.51 -3.86
N ARG A 49 -5.22 5.18 -4.95
CA ARG A 49 -6.60 5.67 -5.12
C ARG A 49 -7.62 4.54 -5.13
N PHE A 50 -7.30 3.41 -5.75
CA PHE A 50 -8.17 2.24 -5.78
C PHE A 50 -8.35 1.63 -4.40
N VAL A 51 -7.26 1.41 -3.67
CA VAL A 51 -7.27 0.76 -2.36
C VAL A 51 -7.95 1.64 -1.30
N GLN A 52 -7.84 2.97 -1.40
CA GLN A 52 -8.54 3.91 -0.51
C GLN A 52 -10.08 3.91 -0.69
N LEU A 53 -10.63 3.23 -1.71
CA LEU A 53 -12.08 3.09 -1.86
C LEU A 53 -12.70 2.04 -0.92
N PHE A 54 -11.87 1.24 -0.24
CA PHE A 54 -12.30 0.13 0.61
C PHE A 54 -11.89 0.34 2.06
N HIS A 55 -12.67 -0.18 3.00
CA HIS A 55 -12.22 -0.28 4.39
C HIS A 55 -11.18 -1.41 4.50
N GLU A 56 -10.27 -1.34 5.49
CA GLU A 56 -9.25 -2.39 5.66
C GLU A 56 -9.87 -3.78 5.85
N ASP A 57 -11.01 -3.83 6.51
CA ASP A 57 -11.67 -5.11 6.81
C ASP A 57 -12.20 -5.78 5.53
N ASP A 58 -12.57 -5.00 4.52
CA ASP A 58 -13.06 -5.49 3.22
C ASP A 58 -11.93 -5.90 2.28
N ILE A 59 -10.70 -5.45 2.55
CA ILE A 59 -9.54 -5.71 1.69
C ILE A 59 -9.05 -7.14 1.89
N LEU A 60 -8.91 -7.85 0.76
CA LEU A 60 -8.50 -9.27 0.70
C LEU A 60 -9.49 -10.21 1.42
N ASP A 61 -10.72 -9.74 1.65
CA ASP A 61 -11.83 -10.59 2.07
C ASP A 61 -12.32 -11.46 0.89
N ARG A 62 -12.89 -12.63 1.16
CA ARG A 62 -13.23 -13.65 0.15
C ARG A 62 -14.66 -13.59 -0.33
#